data_AF-A0AAN6GIN0-F1
#
_entry.id   AF-A0AAN6GIN0-F1
#
_cell.length_a   1.000
_cell.length_b   1.000
_cell.length_c   1.000
_cell.angle_alpha   90.00
_cell.angle_beta   90.00
_cell.angle_gamma   90.00
#
_symmetry.space_group_name_H-M   'P 1'
#
loop_
_entity.id
_entity.type
_entity.pdbx_description
1 polymer ?
#
loop_
_entity_poly.entity_id
_entity_poly.type
_entity_poly.pdbx_seq_one_letter_code
_entity_poly.pdbx_strand_id
1 'polypeptide(L)'
;MNTLFHPIPSLYDTAFVLHEQGDPVQQYNQWIMEHAPPDVDPVAGLGWVWVLRERGEQHELDNAGRVAVLHHRADCEAMLFAAGQEIAQIPDHENHPEQIAAIMNPVMAAIQQLAAENVGLREGEWLFFLGDDEDPDEFVQFFIDLAESLRAGPLQLLNGQGDLPVVTAVKISGMLYPHPEHDNACIAVLFEDCWNQDHAREVFQALQHDHPAFAPIGVKCRLYSSLGIYDDNVWNVPICHFFPHDMD
;
A
#
# COMPACT_ATOMS: atom_id res chain seq x y z
N MET A 1 3.61 -15.41 20.65
CA MET A 1 4.36 -14.65 19.63
C MET A 1 3.32 -14.18 18.63
N ASN A 2 2.96 -12.90 18.72
CA ASN A 2 1.92 -12.30 17.89
C ASN A 2 2.59 -11.83 16.59
N THR A 3 2.50 -12.65 15.55
CA THR A 3 2.96 -12.27 14.22
C THR A 3 2.01 -11.18 13.71
N LEU A 4 2.56 -10.01 13.36
CA LEU A 4 1.88 -8.98 12.57
C LEU A 4 1.35 -9.65 11.29
N PHE A 5 0.03 -9.69 11.09
CA PHE A 5 -0.53 -10.03 9.79
C PHE A 5 -0.62 -8.74 8.97
N HIS A 6 0.54 -8.25 8.53
CA HIS A 6 0.64 -7.56 7.25
C HIS A 6 0.99 -8.66 6.25
N PRO A 7 0.27 -8.86 5.14
CA PRO A 7 0.49 -10.02 4.29
C PRO A 7 1.94 -10.17 3.79
N ILE A 8 2.75 -9.11 3.79
CA ILE A 8 4.16 -9.17 3.37
C ILE A 8 4.93 -8.02 4.05
N PRO A 9 5.68 -8.25 5.14
CA PRO A 9 7.10 -8.02 5.14
C PRO A 9 7.68 -9.22 4.41
N SER A 10 8.37 -9.00 3.29
CA SER A 10 9.15 -10.10 2.73
C SER A 10 10.18 -10.55 3.80
N LEU A 11 10.79 -11.73 3.64
CA LEU A 11 11.93 -12.15 4.49
C LEU A 11 13.08 -11.11 4.54
N TYR A 12 12.95 -10.12 3.68
CA TYR A 12 13.90 -9.13 3.26
C TYR A 12 13.36 -7.72 3.51
N ASP A 13 12.30 -7.51 4.28
CA ASP A 13 11.84 -6.16 4.62
C ASP A 13 12.39 -5.74 5.98
N THR A 14 12.81 -4.48 6.10
CA THR A 14 13.18 -3.88 7.38
C THR A 14 11.97 -3.17 7.96
N ALA A 15 11.59 -3.51 9.19
CA ALA A 15 10.40 -2.92 9.82
C ALA A 15 10.71 -2.40 11.23
N PHE A 16 10.27 -1.17 11.49
CA PHE A 16 10.10 -0.62 12.83
C PHE A 16 8.63 -0.71 13.21
N VAL A 17 8.35 -1.25 14.40
CA VAL A 17 6.98 -1.40 14.90
C VAL A 17 6.78 -0.40 16.03
N LEU A 18 5.84 0.53 15.82
CA LEU A 18 5.42 1.53 16.78
C LEU A 18 4.43 0.92 17.77
N HIS A 19 4.83 0.74 19.02
CA HIS A 19 3.96 0.22 20.07
C HIS A 19 2.85 1.24 20.44
N GLU A 20 1.69 0.75 20.90
CA GLU A 20 0.54 1.60 21.28
C GLU A 20 0.87 2.65 22.36
N GLN A 21 1.78 2.29 23.27
CA GLN A 21 2.23 3.20 24.34
C GLN A 21 3.24 4.24 23.86
N GLY A 22 3.58 4.21 22.57
CA GLY A 22 4.64 4.99 21.95
C GLY A 22 6.01 4.39 22.23
N ASP A 23 6.88 4.41 21.22
CA ASP A 23 8.28 4.05 21.39
C ASP A 23 9.12 5.23 21.88
N PRO A 24 10.18 4.96 22.67
CA PRO A 24 11.15 5.99 23.02
C PRO A 24 11.71 6.66 21.76
N VAL A 25 11.65 7.99 21.70
CA VAL A 25 12.18 8.81 20.59
C VAL A 25 13.60 8.40 20.20
N GLN A 26 14.44 8.09 21.20
CA GLN A 26 15.82 7.67 20.97
C GLN A 26 15.94 6.36 20.18
N GLN A 27 15.05 5.39 20.44
CA GLN A 27 15.06 4.10 19.75
C GLN A 27 14.63 4.26 18.29
N TYR A 28 13.58 5.04 18.04
CA TYR A 28 13.14 5.38 16.69
C TYR A 28 14.23 6.13 15.91
N ASN A 29 14.79 7.19 16.48
CA ASN A 29 15.84 7.98 15.84
C ASN A 29 17.11 7.18 15.53
N GLN A 30 17.49 6.27 16.42
CA GLN A 30 18.62 5.37 16.15
C GLN A 30 18.28 4.42 14.99
N TRP A 31 17.09 3.82 15.01
CA TRP A 31 16.69 2.85 13.99
C TRP A 31 16.60 3.47 12.60
N ILE A 32 15.99 4.66 12.47
CA ILE A 32 15.81 5.32 11.17
C ILE A 32 17.16 5.73 10.55
N MET A 33 18.15 6.08 11.37
CA MET A 33 19.52 6.35 10.92
C MET A 33 20.26 5.10 10.43
N GLU A 34 19.97 3.93 11.03
CA GLU A 34 20.63 2.67 10.69
C GLU A 34 20.02 1.99 9.44
N HIS A 35 18.79 2.35 9.09
CA HIS A 35 18.01 1.69 8.04
C HIS A 35 17.44 2.68 7.02
N ALA A 36 18.17 3.77 6.75
CA ALA A 36 17.75 4.76 5.78
C ALA A 36 17.67 4.14 4.37
N PRO A 37 16.72 4.58 3.52
CA PRO A 37 16.46 3.99 2.20
C PRO A 37 17.64 3.95 1.20
N PRO A 38 18.61 4.89 1.21
CA PRO A 38 19.79 4.80 0.33
C PRO A 38 20.65 3.55 0.57
N ASP A 39 20.59 2.97 1.77
CA ASP A 39 21.40 1.83 2.19
C ASP A 39 20.68 0.47 2.00
N VAL A 40 19.49 0.50 1.42
CA VAL A 40 18.59 -0.66 1.25
C VAL A 40 18.85 -1.29 -0.12
N ASP A 41 19.57 -2.42 -0.12
CA ASP A 41 19.85 -3.23 -1.31
C ASP A 41 18.80 -4.34 -1.48
N PRO A 42 17.90 -4.26 -2.48
CA PRO A 42 16.89 -5.28 -2.71
C PRO A 42 17.46 -6.63 -3.20
N VAL A 43 18.70 -6.68 -3.71
CA VAL A 43 19.38 -7.95 -4.06
C VAL A 43 19.97 -8.64 -2.82
N ALA A 44 20.41 -7.87 -1.83
CA ALA A 44 20.78 -8.38 -0.51
C ALA A 44 19.56 -8.77 0.34
N GLY A 45 18.36 -8.54 -0.20
CA GLY A 45 17.13 -8.81 0.50
C GLY A 45 16.81 -7.71 1.51
N LEU A 46 16.89 -6.45 1.11
CA LEU A 46 16.26 -5.32 1.78
C LEU A 46 15.28 -4.68 0.76
N GLY A 47 14.04 -5.15 0.70
CA GLY A 47 13.07 -4.80 -0.34
C GLY A 47 12.22 -3.55 -0.02
N TRP A 48 12.04 -3.25 1.26
CA TRP A 48 11.28 -2.11 1.76
C TRP A 48 11.75 -1.72 3.17
N VAL A 49 11.65 -0.43 3.50
CA VAL A 49 11.74 0.08 4.87
C VAL A 49 10.36 0.47 5.33
N TRP A 50 9.94 -0.05 6.47
CA TRP A 50 8.60 0.15 7.02
C TRP A 50 8.66 0.79 8.40
N VAL A 51 7.77 1.75 8.63
CA VAL A 51 7.36 2.19 9.96
C VAL A 51 5.89 1.83 10.11
N LEU A 52 5.64 0.81 10.91
CA LEU A 52 4.34 0.17 11.09
C LEU A 52 3.77 0.57 12.44
N ARG A 53 2.48 0.84 12.54
CA ARG A 53 1.82 0.88 13.84
C ARG A 53 1.51 -0.53 14.31
N GLU A 54 1.88 -0.87 15.54
CA GLU A 54 1.36 -2.06 16.20
C GLU A 54 -0.15 -1.89 16.33
N ARG A 55 -0.88 -2.69 15.55
CA ARG A 55 -2.32 -2.80 15.72
C ARG A 55 -2.55 -3.60 17.00
N GLY A 56 -3.07 -2.98 18.05
CA GLY A 56 -3.65 -3.72 19.18
C GLY A 56 -4.54 -4.81 18.62
N GLU A 57 -4.20 -6.06 18.93
CA GLU A 57 -4.78 -7.31 18.40
C GLU A 57 -5.80 -7.08 17.28
N GLN A 58 -5.30 -6.77 16.07
CA GLN A 58 -6.04 -6.59 14.82
C GLN A 58 -7.55 -6.74 15.01
N HIS A 59 -8.28 -5.63 15.17
CA HIS A 59 -9.74 -5.63 15.30
C HIS A 59 -10.34 -6.78 14.46
N GLU A 60 -10.79 -7.83 15.16
CA GLU A 60 -11.55 -8.98 14.64
C GLU A 60 -10.81 -10.09 13.87
N LEU A 61 -9.49 -10.02 13.63
CA LEU A 61 -8.77 -11.10 12.92
C LEU A 61 -7.99 -12.01 13.87
N ASP A 62 -8.72 -12.92 14.51
CA ASP A 62 -8.13 -14.09 15.15
C ASP A 62 -7.43 -15.00 14.11
N ASN A 63 -6.88 -16.13 14.57
CA ASN A 63 -6.24 -17.09 13.65
C ASN A 63 -7.18 -17.56 12.52
N ALA A 64 -8.48 -17.71 12.80
CA ALA A 64 -9.45 -18.11 11.79
C ALA A 64 -9.71 -16.98 10.79
N GLY A 65 -9.83 -15.74 11.26
CA GLY A 65 -9.93 -14.54 10.41
C GLY A 65 -8.73 -14.39 9.47
N ARG A 66 -7.51 -14.57 9.99
CA ARG A 66 -6.27 -14.53 9.16
C ARG A 66 -6.26 -15.61 8.09
N VAL A 67 -6.67 -16.83 8.44
CA VAL A 67 -6.80 -17.93 7.48
C VAL A 67 -7.88 -17.63 6.44
N ALA A 68 -9.01 -17.03 6.83
CA ALA A 68 -10.05 -16.60 5.91
C ALA A 68 -9.54 -15.56 4.91
N VAL A 69 -8.73 -14.59 5.35
CA VAL A 69 -8.10 -13.60 4.45
C VAL A 69 -7.21 -14.27 3.41
N LEU A 70 -6.43 -15.30 3.79
CA LEU A 70 -5.63 -16.07 2.84
C LEU A 70 -6.51 -16.82 1.83
N HIS A 71 -7.64 -17.39 2.26
CA HIS A 71 -8.60 -18.03 1.35
C HIS A 71 -9.22 -17.03 0.38
N HIS A 72 -9.70 -15.89 0.86
CA HIS A 72 -10.30 -14.87 0.01
C HIS A 72 -9.30 -14.28 -0.99
N ARG A 73 -8.03 -14.11 -0.59
CA ARG A 73 -6.97 -13.75 -1.52
C ARG A 73 -6.79 -14.82 -2.61
N ALA A 74 -6.76 -16.10 -2.24
CA ALA A 74 -6.64 -17.20 -3.21
C ALA A 74 -7.86 -17.26 -4.14
N ASP A 75 -9.06 -16.91 -3.66
CA ASP A 75 -10.26 -16.79 -4.49
C ASP A 75 -10.10 -15.67 -5.52
N CYS A 76 -9.59 -14.50 -5.13
CA CYS A 76 -9.27 -13.40 -6.07
C CYS A 76 -8.23 -13.82 -7.12
N GLU A 77 -7.17 -14.50 -6.70
CA GLU A 77 -6.13 -15.03 -7.61
C GLU A 77 -6.73 -16.03 -8.62
N ALA A 78 -7.64 -16.90 -8.17
CA ALA A 78 -8.33 -17.85 -9.03
C ALA A 78 -9.26 -17.17 -10.04
N MET A 79 -9.98 -16.12 -9.63
CA MET A 79 -10.83 -15.32 -10.53
C MET A 79 -10.01 -14.66 -11.63
N LEU A 80 -8.88 -14.03 -11.30
CA LEU A 80 -7.98 -13.45 -12.29
C LEU A 80 -7.36 -14.50 -13.21
N PHE A 81 -6.96 -15.65 -12.66
CA PHE A 81 -6.40 -16.72 -13.47
C PHE A 81 -7.40 -17.24 -14.51
N ALA A 82 -8.67 -17.45 -14.13
CA ALA A 82 -9.73 -17.84 -15.05
C ALA A 82 -9.96 -16.78 -16.14
N ALA A 83 -10.06 -15.50 -15.75
CA ALA A 83 -10.17 -14.39 -16.69
C ALA A 83 -8.99 -14.34 -17.67
N GLY A 84 -7.78 -14.62 -17.18
CA GLY A 84 -6.58 -14.68 -18.02
C GLY A 84 -6.58 -15.81 -19.04
N GLN A 85 -7.17 -16.95 -18.70
CA GLN A 85 -7.38 -18.04 -19.66
C GLN A 85 -8.34 -17.63 -20.77
N GLU A 86 -9.39 -16.87 -20.45
CA GLU A 86 -10.34 -16.35 -21.43
C GLU A 86 -9.70 -15.28 -22.33
N ILE A 87 -8.95 -14.34 -21.74
CA ILE A 87 -8.22 -13.29 -22.50
C ILE A 87 -7.19 -13.91 -23.44
N ALA A 88 -6.51 -14.97 -23.03
CA ALA A 88 -5.56 -15.68 -23.89
C ALA A 88 -6.21 -16.31 -25.16
N GLN A 89 -7.55 -16.42 -25.21
CA GLN A 89 -8.29 -16.85 -26.41
C GLN A 89 -8.64 -15.70 -27.35
N ILE A 90 -8.47 -14.44 -26.93
CA ILE A 90 -8.69 -13.26 -27.78
C ILE A 90 -7.50 -13.16 -28.75
N PRO A 91 -7.72 -13.28 -30.07
CA PRO A 91 -6.67 -13.05 -31.04
C PRO A 91 -6.24 -11.59 -30.96
N ASP A 92 -4.94 -11.32 -30.82
CA ASP A 92 -4.40 -9.95 -30.86
C ASP A 92 -5.03 -8.99 -29.82
N HIS A 93 -4.87 -9.34 -28.54
CA HIS A 93 -5.47 -8.64 -27.41
C HIS A 93 -5.16 -7.12 -27.37
N GLU A 94 -4.01 -6.69 -27.90
CA GLU A 94 -3.65 -5.27 -28.03
C GLU A 94 -4.66 -4.47 -28.86
N ASN A 95 -5.33 -5.10 -29.83
CA ASN A 95 -6.30 -4.48 -30.72
C ASN A 95 -7.77 -4.70 -30.31
N HIS A 96 -8.02 -5.31 -29.14
CA HIS A 96 -9.36 -5.63 -28.65
C HIS A 96 -9.61 -5.24 -27.18
N PRO A 97 -9.34 -3.98 -26.77
CA PRO A 97 -9.52 -3.53 -25.40
C PRO A 97 -10.97 -3.67 -24.90
N GLU A 98 -11.96 -3.58 -25.78
CA GLU A 98 -13.38 -3.75 -25.44
C GLU A 98 -13.73 -5.18 -25.03
N GLN A 99 -13.06 -6.18 -25.60
CA GLN A 99 -13.28 -7.60 -25.26
C GLN A 99 -12.60 -7.94 -23.93
N ILE A 100 -11.41 -7.39 -23.70
CA ILE A 100 -10.73 -7.49 -22.39
C ILE A 100 -11.62 -6.86 -21.31
N ALA A 101 -12.14 -5.66 -21.54
CA ALA A 101 -13.02 -4.98 -20.59
C ALA A 101 -14.31 -5.78 -20.31
N ALA A 102 -14.89 -6.44 -21.32
CA ALA A 102 -16.08 -7.27 -21.14
C ALA A 102 -15.84 -8.47 -20.20
N ILE A 103 -14.62 -9.03 -20.19
CA ILE A 103 -14.22 -10.12 -19.29
C ILE A 103 -13.82 -9.55 -17.92
N MET A 104 -12.99 -8.51 -17.90
CA MET A 104 -12.37 -8.01 -16.68
C MET A 104 -13.32 -7.19 -15.80
N ASN A 105 -14.24 -6.41 -16.36
CA ASN A 105 -15.16 -5.59 -15.56
C ASN A 105 -15.95 -6.41 -14.52
N PRO A 106 -16.63 -7.54 -14.87
CA PRO A 106 -17.33 -8.34 -13.86
C PRO A 106 -16.37 -9.02 -12.86
N VAL A 107 -15.18 -9.43 -13.30
CA VAL A 107 -14.16 -10.04 -12.43
C VAL A 107 -13.67 -9.05 -11.39
N MET A 108 -13.33 -7.84 -11.83
CA MET A 108 -12.89 -6.77 -10.92
C MET A 108 -14.01 -6.34 -9.99
N ALA A 109 -15.26 -6.23 -10.46
CA ALA A 109 -16.39 -5.93 -9.59
C ALA A 109 -16.55 -6.99 -8.47
N ALA A 110 -16.37 -8.28 -8.79
CA ALA A 110 -16.42 -9.35 -7.80
C ALA A 110 -15.25 -9.29 -6.80
N ILE A 111 -14.02 -9.03 -7.27
CA ILE A 111 -12.84 -8.85 -6.42
C ILE A 111 -13.01 -7.65 -5.49
N GLN A 112 -13.49 -6.53 -6.01
CA GLN A 112 -13.74 -5.31 -5.24
C GLN A 112 -14.79 -5.53 -4.16
N GLN A 113 -15.90 -6.20 -4.50
CA GLN A 113 -16.92 -6.55 -3.52
C GLN A 113 -16.37 -7.45 -2.41
N LEU A 114 -15.65 -8.53 -2.79
CA LEU A 114 -15.06 -9.45 -1.82
C LEU A 114 -14.04 -8.72 -0.92
N ALA A 115 -13.21 -7.85 -1.48
CA ALA A 115 -12.24 -7.07 -0.72
C ALA A 115 -12.92 -6.10 0.25
N ALA A 116 -13.91 -5.34 -0.23
CA ALA A 116 -14.68 -4.39 0.58
C ALA A 116 -15.44 -5.06 1.73
N GLU A 117 -15.85 -6.32 1.59
CA GLU A 117 -16.54 -7.05 2.65
C GLU A 117 -15.58 -7.64 3.71
N ASN A 118 -14.27 -7.74 3.44
CA ASN A 118 -13.30 -8.45 4.31
C ASN A 118 -12.16 -7.56 4.81
N VAL A 119 -12.14 -7.23 6.11
CA VAL A 119 -11.19 -6.29 6.77
C VAL A 119 -9.71 -6.51 6.39
N GLY A 120 -9.28 -7.76 6.21
CA GLY A 120 -7.89 -8.07 5.83
C GLY A 120 -7.53 -7.82 4.36
N LEU A 121 -8.48 -7.40 3.53
CA LEU A 121 -8.30 -7.12 2.10
C LEU A 121 -8.62 -5.67 1.71
N ARG A 122 -9.05 -4.83 2.67
CA ARG A 122 -9.48 -3.45 2.41
C ARG A 122 -8.33 -2.44 2.37
N GLU A 123 -7.17 -2.81 2.89
CA GLU A 123 -6.04 -1.90 3.00
C GLU A 123 -5.62 -1.36 1.63
N GLY A 124 -5.38 -0.07 1.56
CA GLY A 124 -4.75 0.56 0.41
C GLY A 124 -3.68 1.54 0.81
N GLU A 125 -3.13 2.19 -0.20
CA GLU A 125 -1.94 3.01 -0.09
C GLU A 125 -2.04 4.23 -1.00
N TRP A 126 -1.75 5.40 -0.44
CA TRP A 126 -1.42 6.58 -1.23
C TRP A 126 0.02 6.45 -1.70
N LEU A 127 0.22 6.48 -3.00
CA LEU A 127 1.52 6.28 -3.65
C LEU A 127 2.19 7.62 -4.00
N PHE A 128 3.49 7.73 -3.71
CA PHE A 128 4.37 8.83 -4.10
C PHE A 128 5.55 8.23 -4.84
N PHE A 129 5.96 8.84 -5.95
CA PHE A 129 7.12 8.41 -6.70
C PHE A 129 8.11 9.56 -6.84
N LEU A 130 9.39 9.25 -6.71
CA LEU A 130 10.46 10.20 -6.99
C LEU A 130 10.42 10.55 -8.49
N GLY A 131 10.32 11.83 -8.83
CA GLY A 131 10.44 12.32 -10.20
C GLY A 131 11.90 12.34 -10.69
N ASP A 132 12.09 12.32 -12.01
CA ASP A 132 13.42 12.26 -12.63
C ASP A 132 14.32 13.47 -12.30
N ASP A 133 13.70 14.62 -12.02
CA ASP A 133 14.38 15.89 -11.69
C ASP A 133 14.40 16.20 -10.18
N GLU A 134 13.86 15.31 -9.34
CA GLU A 134 13.75 15.50 -7.89
C GLU A 134 14.97 14.94 -7.15
N ASP A 135 15.29 15.51 -5.98
CA ASP A 135 16.44 15.09 -5.18
C ASP A 135 16.10 13.82 -4.36
N PRO A 136 16.83 12.70 -4.54
CA PRO A 136 16.67 11.50 -3.74
C PRO A 136 16.78 11.74 -2.23
N ASP A 137 17.63 12.68 -1.79
CA ASP A 137 17.81 12.98 -0.36
C ASP A 137 16.59 13.71 0.20
N GLU A 138 15.95 14.57 -0.59
CA GLU A 138 14.67 15.23 -0.21
C GLU A 138 13.53 14.21 -0.10
N PHE A 139 13.49 13.23 -0.99
CA PHE A 139 12.50 12.14 -0.94
C PHE A 139 12.68 11.24 0.28
N VAL A 140 13.93 10.94 0.66
CA VAL A 140 14.25 10.22 1.90
C VAL A 140 13.85 11.03 3.13
N GLN A 141 14.13 12.34 3.13
CA GLN A 141 13.72 13.22 4.23
C GLN A 141 12.19 13.27 4.34
N PHE A 142 11.48 13.30 3.21
CA PHE A 142 10.01 13.24 3.18
C PHE A 142 9.48 11.95 3.80
N PHE A 143 10.09 10.79 3.54
CA PHE A 143 9.75 9.54 4.23
C PHE A 143 9.96 9.64 5.75
N ILE A 144 11.08 10.22 6.20
CA ILE A 144 11.37 10.40 7.63
C ILE A 144 10.31 11.29 8.30
N ASP A 145 9.90 12.38 7.62
CA ASP A 145 8.89 13.31 8.11
C ASP A 145 7.50 12.64 8.21
N LEU A 146 7.13 11.82 7.22
CA LEU A 146 5.91 11.01 7.26
C LEU A 146 5.94 9.98 8.39
N ALA A 147 7.06 9.29 8.58
CA ALA A 147 7.22 8.30 9.64
C ALA A 147 7.19 8.95 11.05
N GLU A 148 7.77 10.13 11.21
CA GLU A 148 7.66 10.92 12.45
C GLU A 148 6.23 11.42 12.67
N SER A 149 5.54 11.83 11.61
CA SER A 149 4.13 12.21 11.67
C SER A 149 3.23 11.04 12.06
N LEU A 150 3.52 9.84 11.54
CA LEU A 150 2.85 8.61 11.96
C LEU A 150 3.12 8.34 13.44
N ARG A 151 4.35 8.53 13.93
CA ARG A 151 4.73 8.26 15.32
C ARG A 151 4.08 9.23 16.31
N ALA A 152 4.18 10.52 16.05
CA ALA A 152 3.90 11.58 17.03
C ALA A 152 3.28 12.86 16.44
N GLY A 153 2.76 12.81 15.22
CA GLY A 153 2.22 13.98 14.51
C GLY A 153 0.82 13.79 13.92
N PRO A 154 0.45 14.58 12.90
CA PRO A 154 -0.90 14.58 12.34
C PRO A 154 -1.43 13.21 11.87
N LEU A 155 -0.60 12.38 11.23
CA LEU A 155 -1.00 11.04 10.81
C LEU A 155 -1.31 10.11 12.00
N GLN A 156 -0.72 10.35 13.17
CA GLN A 156 -1.09 9.67 14.40
C GLN A 156 -2.55 9.97 14.79
N LEU A 157 -3.02 11.21 14.61
CA LEU A 157 -4.31 11.70 15.09
C LEU A 157 -5.50 11.13 14.31
N LEU A 158 -5.27 10.70 13.07
CA LEU A 158 -6.27 10.02 12.25
C LEU A 158 -6.70 8.67 12.84
N ASN A 159 -6.00 8.17 13.86
CA ASN A 159 -6.35 6.95 14.58
C ASN A 159 -7.22 7.18 15.83
N GLY A 160 -7.80 8.39 16.00
CA GLY A 160 -8.64 8.74 17.14
C GLY A 160 -9.93 9.50 16.79
N GLN A 161 -10.23 9.67 15.50
CA GLN A 161 -11.46 10.27 14.99
C GLN A 161 -12.27 9.15 14.33
N GLY A 162 -13.33 8.68 15.01
CA GLY A 162 -13.99 7.43 14.64
C GLY A 162 -13.35 6.24 15.35
N ASP A 163 -14.14 5.21 15.68
CA ASP A 163 -13.71 4.06 16.50
C ASP A 163 -12.69 3.13 15.81
N LEU A 164 -12.01 3.58 14.74
CA LEU A 164 -11.14 2.76 13.90
C LEU A 164 -9.84 3.50 13.49
N PRO A 165 -8.69 2.78 13.43
CA PRO A 165 -7.42 3.36 13.01
C PRO A 165 -7.33 3.56 11.50
N VAL A 166 -7.25 4.82 11.04
CA VAL A 166 -7.18 5.12 9.60
C VAL A 166 -5.80 4.85 9.00
N VAL A 167 -4.69 5.36 9.56
CA VAL A 167 -3.34 5.21 8.98
C VAL A 167 -2.54 4.13 9.69
N THR A 168 -2.08 3.14 8.93
CA THR A 168 -1.53 1.88 9.45
C THR A 168 -0.02 1.78 9.33
N ALA A 169 0.57 2.39 8.30
CA ALA A 169 2.00 2.36 8.06
C ALA A 169 2.46 3.46 7.10
N VAL A 170 3.77 3.72 7.11
CA VAL A 170 4.48 4.38 6.03
C VAL A 170 5.61 3.45 5.60
N LYS A 171 5.84 3.32 4.29
CA LYS A 171 6.95 2.53 3.73
C LYS A 171 7.62 3.25 2.58
N ILE A 172 8.87 2.89 2.31
CA ILE A 172 9.65 3.36 1.18
C ILE A 172 10.43 2.21 0.55
N SER A 173 10.50 2.17 -0.78
CA SER A 173 11.28 1.19 -1.52
C SER A 173 12.78 1.49 -1.44
N GLY A 174 13.63 0.51 -1.78
CA GLY A 174 15.03 0.80 -2.05
C GLY A 174 15.20 1.82 -3.20
N MET A 175 16.30 2.58 -3.19
CA MET A 175 16.55 3.66 -4.16
C MET A 175 17.35 3.21 -5.39
N LEU A 176 17.95 2.01 -5.35
CA LEU A 176 18.91 1.54 -6.36
C LEU A 176 18.29 0.75 -7.52
N TYR A 177 17.08 0.24 -7.35
CA TYR A 177 16.43 -0.63 -8.33
C TYR A 177 15.02 -0.14 -8.66
N PRO A 178 14.58 -0.33 -9.92
CA PRO A 178 13.25 0.09 -10.34
C PRO A 178 12.18 -0.65 -9.55
N HIS A 179 11.16 0.09 -9.12
CA HIS A 179 9.99 -0.44 -8.47
C HIS A 179 9.10 -1.17 -9.51
N PRO A 180 8.41 -2.27 -9.16
CA PRO A 180 7.57 -3.00 -10.13
C PRO A 180 6.45 -2.16 -10.76
N GLU A 181 6.06 -1.05 -10.12
CA GLU A 181 5.03 -0.12 -10.61
C GLU A 181 5.61 1.11 -11.32
N HIS A 182 6.90 1.39 -11.15
CA HIS A 182 7.54 2.59 -11.68
C HIS A 182 9.05 2.45 -11.64
N ASP A 183 9.76 3.01 -12.62
CA ASP A 183 11.23 2.96 -12.63
C ASP A 183 11.90 3.73 -11.48
N ASN A 184 11.11 4.44 -10.67
CA ASN A 184 11.58 5.34 -9.62
C ASN A 184 11.18 4.82 -8.24
N ALA A 185 11.89 5.30 -7.22
CA ALA A 185 11.61 4.95 -5.83
C ALA A 185 10.19 5.37 -5.43
N CYS A 186 9.57 4.58 -4.56
CA CYS A 186 8.19 4.75 -4.13
C CYS A 186 8.10 4.90 -2.61
N ILE A 187 7.34 5.90 -2.15
CA ILE A 187 6.84 5.99 -0.78
C ILE A 187 5.35 5.67 -0.81
N ALA A 188 4.89 4.93 0.18
CA ALA A 188 3.49 4.58 0.33
C ALA A 188 3.02 4.83 1.77
N VAL A 189 1.89 5.53 1.89
CA VAL A 189 1.18 5.75 3.16
C VAL A 189 -0.04 4.84 3.18
N LEU A 190 -0.03 3.84 4.06
CA LEU A 190 -1.04 2.79 4.11
C LEU A 190 -2.17 3.18 5.06
N PHE A 191 -3.39 2.82 4.67
CA PHE A 191 -4.59 3.09 5.44
C PHE A 191 -5.62 1.97 5.33
N GLU A 192 -6.53 1.90 6.30
CA GLU A 192 -7.31 0.69 6.59
C GLU A 192 -8.28 0.27 5.47
N ASP A 193 -8.98 1.23 4.85
CA ASP A 193 -10.04 0.93 3.89
C ASP A 193 -9.99 1.87 2.68
N CYS A 194 -9.38 1.40 1.59
CA CYS A 194 -9.31 2.13 0.34
C CYS A 194 -10.58 2.07 -0.50
N TRP A 195 -11.59 1.31 -0.08
CA TRP A 195 -12.90 1.29 -0.73
C TRP A 195 -13.83 2.35 -0.15
N ASN A 196 -13.50 2.86 1.04
CA ASN A 196 -14.15 4.02 1.63
C ASN A 196 -13.47 5.32 1.17
N GLN A 197 -14.12 6.07 0.27
CA GLN A 197 -13.59 7.34 -0.23
C GLN A 197 -13.36 8.37 0.89
N ASP A 198 -14.15 8.33 1.97
CA ASP A 198 -13.98 9.26 3.09
C ASP A 198 -12.67 8.99 3.85
N HIS A 199 -12.30 7.72 4.05
CA HIS A 199 -11.01 7.36 4.64
C HIS A 199 -9.86 7.82 3.73
N ALA A 200 -9.96 7.58 2.43
CA ALA A 200 -8.96 8.04 1.47
C ALA A 200 -8.80 9.58 1.51
N ARG A 201 -9.92 10.32 1.61
CA ARG A 201 -9.95 11.78 1.68
C ARG A 201 -9.33 12.31 2.97
N GLU A 202 -9.64 11.72 4.11
CA GLU A 202 -9.07 12.13 5.41
C GLU A 202 -7.54 12.02 5.41
N VAL A 203 -7.02 10.90 4.89
CA VAL A 203 -5.56 10.71 4.76
C VAL A 203 -4.98 11.72 3.77
N PHE A 204 -5.62 11.93 2.62
CA PHE A 204 -5.17 12.90 1.62
C PHE A 204 -5.10 14.32 2.19
N GLN A 205 -6.12 14.76 2.91
CA GLN A 205 -6.16 16.10 3.50
C GLN A 205 -5.06 16.31 4.54
N ALA A 206 -4.76 15.31 5.36
CA ALA A 206 -3.63 15.36 6.29
C ALA A 206 -2.28 15.41 5.55
N LEU A 207 -2.11 14.62 4.50
CA LEU A 207 -0.91 14.64 3.67
C LEU A 207 -0.73 15.99 2.98
N GLN A 208 -1.78 16.55 2.39
CA GLN A 208 -1.71 17.84 1.70
C GLN A 208 -1.44 19.00 2.65
N HIS A 209 -2.00 18.96 3.86
CA HIS A 209 -1.82 20.04 4.83
C HIS A 209 -0.43 20.04 5.47
N ASP A 210 0.03 18.86 5.92
CA ASP A 210 1.22 18.75 6.76
C ASP A 210 2.47 18.28 6.00
N HIS A 211 2.29 17.70 4.81
CA HIS A 211 3.35 17.07 4.01
C HIS A 211 3.28 17.46 2.51
N PRO A 212 3.28 18.77 2.15
CA PRO A 212 3.01 19.22 0.78
C PRO A 212 4.18 19.06 -0.21
N ALA A 213 5.33 18.54 0.23
CA ALA A 213 6.57 18.50 -0.57
C ALA A 213 6.42 17.63 -1.83
N PHE A 214 5.75 16.49 -1.71
CA PHE A 214 5.48 15.58 -2.82
C PHE A 214 3.97 15.36 -2.95
N ALA A 215 3.48 15.33 -4.18
CA ALA A 215 2.08 15.04 -4.45
C ALA A 215 1.88 13.53 -4.62
N PRO A 216 0.86 12.92 -4.00
CA PRO A 216 0.55 11.53 -4.25
C PRO A 216 -0.06 11.36 -5.65
N ILE A 217 0.20 10.23 -6.30
CA ILE A 217 -0.36 9.90 -7.62
C ILE A 217 -1.79 9.40 -7.51
N GLY A 218 -2.08 8.55 -6.52
CA GLY A 218 -3.38 7.93 -6.35
C GLY A 218 -3.42 6.90 -5.24
N VAL A 219 -4.62 6.41 -4.97
CA VAL A 219 -4.90 5.33 -4.02
C VAL A 219 -4.90 4.00 -4.76
N LYS A 220 -3.97 3.12 -4.40
CA LYS A 220 -3.94 1.74 -4.85
C LYS A 220 -4.43 0.80 -3.75
N CYS A 221 -5.24 -0.20 -4.11
CA CYS A 221 -5.57 -1.27 -3.17
C CYS A 221 -4.37 -2.22 -3.01
N ARG A 222 -3.98 -2.55 -1.77
CA ARG A 222 -2.82 -3.42 -1.52
C ARG A 222 -3.01 -4.84 -2.09
N LEU A 223 -4.26 -5.30 -2.18
CA LEU A 223 -4.59 -6.57 -2.83
C LEU A 223 -4.07 -6.62 -4.28
N TYR A 224 -4.08 -5.51 -5.00
CA TYR A 224 -3.68 -5.46 -6.41
C TYR A 224 -2.21 -5.85 -6.61
N SER A 225 -1.31 -5.41 -5.72
CA SER A 225 0.10 -5.80 -5.78
C SER A 225 0.27 -7.31 -5.57
N SER A 226 -0.55 -7.92 -4.72
CA SER A 226 -0.54 -9.38 -4.50
C SER A 226 -1.10 -10.18 -5.69
N LEU A 227 -1.98 -9.55 -6.47
CA LEU A 227 -2.59 -10.09 -7.67
C LEU A 227 -1.77 -9.83 -8.95
N GLY A 228 -0.63 -9.14 -8.83
CA GLY A 228 0.20 -8.76 -9.99
C GLY A 228 -0.41 -7.67 -10.86
N ILE A 229 -1.34 -6.88 -10.33
CA ILE A 229 -1.91 -5.71 -11.01
C ILE A 229 -0.97 -4.53 -10.73
N TYR A 230 -0.08 -4.30 -11.69
CA TYR A 230 0.87 -3.19 -11.74
C TYR A 230 0.57 -2.29 -12.93
N ASP A 231 1.39 -1.27 -13.15
CA ASP A 231 1.28 -0.43 -14.34
C ASP A 231 1.44 -1.29 -15.62
N ASP A 232 0.75 -0.89 -16.70
CA ASP A 232 0.71 -1.64 -17.97
C ASP A 232 0.36 -3.14 -17.84
N ASN A 233 -0.48 -3.51 -16.86
CA ASN A 233 -0.91 -4.89 -16.70
C ASN A 233 -1.71 -5.41 -17.90
N VAL A 234 -1.53 -6.70 -18.22
CA VAL A 234 -2.22 -7.39 -19.32
C VAL A 234 -3.74 -7.43 -19.20
N TRP A 235 -4.28 -7.07 -18.03
CA TRP A 235 -5.72 -7.01 -17.77
C TRP A 235 -6.33 -5.66 -18.16
N ASN A 236 -5.51 -4.65 -18.49
CA ASN A 236 -5.92 -3.28 -18.75
C ASN A 236 -6.80 -2.71 -17.60
N VAL A 237 -6.48 -3.09 -16.37
CA VAL A 237 -7.18 -2.65 -15.16
C VAL A 237 -6.46 -1.43 -14.58
N PRO A 238 -7.16 -0.31 -14.30
CA PRO A 238 -6.56 0.82 -13.62
C PRO A 238 -6.02 0.43 -12.23
N ILE A 239 -4.78 0.82 -11.94
CA ILE A 239 -4.13 0.50 -10.66
C ILE A 239 -4.66 1.32 -9.48
N CYS A 240 -5.12 2.55 -9.76
CA CYS A 240 -5.62 3.49 -8.76
C CYS A 240 -7.15 3.58 -8.78
N HIS A 241 -7.74 3.61 -7.60
CA HIS A 241 -9.19 3.75 -7.39
C HIS A 241 -9.63 5.20 -7.30
N PHE A 242 -8.78 6.01 -6.66
CA PHE A 242 -9.01 7.43 -6.46
C PHE A 242 -7.74 8.20 -6.76
N PHE A 243 -7.92 9.43 -7.23
CA PHE A 243 -6.85 10.36 -7.55
C PHE A 243 -6.99 11.62 -6.68
N PRO A 244 -5.94 12.46 -6.57
CA PRO A 244 -6.00 13.72 -5.82
C PRO A 244 -7.18 14.62 -6.20
N HIS A 245 -7.54 14.69 -7.49
CA HIS A 245 -8.65 15.52 -7.97
C HIS A 245 -10.04 14.99 -7.58
N ASP A 246 -10.15 13.77 -7.06
CA ASP A 246 -11.38 13.19 -6.52
C ASP A 246 -11.58 13.56 -5.02
N MET A 247 -10.61 14.25 -4.41
CA MET A 247 -10.56 14.52 -2.97
C MET A 247 -10.88 15.99 -2.60
N ASP A 248 -11.19 16.82 -3.60
CA ASP A 248 -11.59 18.22 -3.46
C ASP A 248 -13.01 18.42 -2.89
#